data_AF-A0A1X7NV84-F1
#
_entry.id   AF-A0A1X7NV84-F1
#
_cell.length_a   1.000
_cell.length_b   1.000
_cell.length_c   1.000
_cell.angle_alpha   90.00
_cell.angle_beta   90.00
_cell.angle_gamma   90.00
#
_symmetry.space_group_name_H-M   'P 1'
#
loop_
_entity.id
_entity.type
_entity.pdbx_description
1 polymer ?
#
loop_
_entity_poly.entity_id
_entity_poly.type
_entity_poly.pdbx_seq_one_letter_code
_entity_poly.pdbx_strand_id
1 'polypeptide(L)'
;MIGQEISARIEPIVQQLVDKEVARLMEPVVQRRTAAAVADDEIMQAARAVGALTDRLLQARYAGHGEIAARKKLFLANLKLATVMRRHGRLK
;
A
#
# COMPACT_ATOMS: atom_id res chain seq x y z
N MET A 1 19.89 41.63 -32.06
CA MET A 1 18.79 40.65 -32.06
C MET A 1 19.23 39.19 -32.13
N ILE A 2 20.52 38.87 -32.25
CA ILE A 2 21.00 37.48 -32.38
C ILE A 2 20.71 36.62 -31.13
N GLY A 3 20.78 37.22 -29.93
CA GLY A 3 20.53 36.49 -28.67
C GLY A 3 19.08 36.01 -28.47
N GLN A 4 18.10 36.70 -29.06
CA GLN A 4 16.70 36.29 -28.95
C GLN A 4 16.36 35.12 -29.88
N GLU A 5 16.92 35.10 -31.10
CA GLU A 5 16.74 33.97 -32.03
C GLU A 5 17.42 32.70 -31.51
N ILE A 6 18.58 32.83 -30.85
CA ILE A 6 19.27 31.71 -30.22
C ILE A 6 18.48 31.20 -29.02
N SER A 7 17.95 32.09 -28.16
CA SER A 7 17.12 31.68 -27.02
C SER A 7 15.86 30.94 -27.50
N ALA A 8 15.14 31.48 -28.48
CA ALA A 8 13.93 30.86 -29.03
C ALA A 8 14.18 29.47 -29.65
N ARG A 9 15.41 29.19 -30.10
CA ARG A 9 15.81 27.87 -30.61
C ARG A 9 16.26 26.90 -29.52
N ILE A 10 16.89 27.39 -28.47
CA ILE A 10 17.42 26.56 -27.36
C ILE A 10 16.32 26.20 -26.37
N GLU A 11 15.39 27.12 -26.11
CA GLU A 11 14.28 26.95 -25.16
C GLU A 11 13.49 25.65 -25.34
N PRO A 12 13.01 25.26 -26.55
CA PRO A 12 12.30 23.99 -26.71
C PRO A 12 13.19 22.75 -26.46
N ILE A 13 14.50 22.85 -26.72
CA ILE A 13 15.45 21.75 -26.49
C ILE A 13 15.68 21.56 -25.00
N VAL A 14 15.85 22.66 -24.26
CA VAL A 14 15.99 22.65 -22.80
C VAL A 14 14.70 22.14 -22.15
N GLN A 15 13.53 22.59 -22.62
CA GLN A 15 12.24 22.12 -22.11
C GLN A 15 12.10 20.60 -22.28
N GLN A 16 12.42 20.06 -23.45
CA GLN A 16 12.39 18.60 -23.69
C GLN A 16 13.36 17.81 -22.79
N LEU A 17 14.54 18.36 -22.52
CA LEU A 17 15.52 17.75 -21.62
C LEU A 17 15.02 17.75 -20.18
N VAL A 18 14.46 18.87 -19.72
CA VAL A 18 13.88 19.00 -18.39
C VAL A 18 12.70 18.04 -18.22
N ASP A 19 11.77 18.00 -19.18
CA ASP A 19 10.60 17.12 -19.12
C ASP A 19 11.00 15.64 -19.08
N LYS A 20 12.02 15.24 -19.85
CA LYS A 20 12.56 13.88 -19.81
C LYS A 20 13.19 13.54 -18.46
N GLU A 21 13.99 14.44 -17.90
CA GLU A 21 14.63 14.18 -16.61
C GLU A 21 13.61 14.18 -15.47
N VAL A 22 12.62 15.07 -15.51
CA VAL A 22 11.49 15.05 -14.58
C VAL A 22 10.73 13.73 -14.67
N ALA A 23 10.41 13.26 -15.88
CA ALA A 23 9.73 11.97 -16.06
C ALA A 23 10.55 10.81 -15.47
N ARG A 24 11.86 10.78 -15.74
CA ARG A 24 12.80 9.79 -15.19
C ARG A 24 12.86 9.82 -13.67
N LEU A 25 12.82 11.00 -13.06
CA LEU A 25 12.82 11.17 -11.60
C LEU A 25 11.46 10.83 -10.97
N MET A 26 10.35 11.03 -11.69
CA MET A 26 9.00 10.75 -11.21
C MET A 26 8.65 9.26 -11.26
N GLU A 27 9.15 8.52 -12.25
CA GLU A 27 8.92 7.07 -12.40
C GLU A 27 9.14 6.26 -11.10
N PRO A 28 10.28 6.37 -10.40
CA PRO A 28 10.50 5.64 -9.16
C PRO A 28 9.56 6.09 -8.02
N VAL A 29 9.11 7.35 -8.02
CA VAL A 29 8.16 7.85 -7.02
C VAL A 29 6.78 7.23 -7.23
N VAL A 30 6.31 7.18 -8.48
CA VAL A 30 5.03 6.55 -8.82
C VAL A 30 5.05 5.06 -8.47
N GLN A 31 6.13 4.35 -8.84
CA GLN A 31 6.29 2.92 -8.53
C GLN A 31 6.28 2.64 -7.00
N ARG A 32 6.94 3.49 -6.21
CA ARG A 32 6.92 3.37 -4.74
C ARG A 32 5.54 3.63 -4.16
N ARG A 33 4.81 4.63 -4.68
CA ARG A 33 3.43 4.92 -4.26
C ARG A 33 2.49 3.76 -4.58
N THR A 34 2.60 3.17 -5.76
CA THR A 34 1.80 1.99 -6.13
C THR A 34 2.13 0.78 -5.26
N ALA A 35 3.41 0.54 -4.96
CA ALA A 35 3.81 -0.55 -4.08
C ALA A 35 3.30 -0.36 -2.64
N ALA A 36 3.33 0.87 -2.12
CA ALA A 36 2.77 1.21 -0.82
C ALA A 36 1.25 1.02 -0.79
N ALA A 37 0.54 1.44 -1.85
CA ALA A 37 -0.90 1.23 -1.95
C ALA A 37 -1.27 -0.26 -1.94
N VAL A 38 -0.54 -1.09 -2.69
CA VAL A 38 -0.74 -2.55 -2.68
C VAL A 38 -0.48 -3.14 -1.29
N ALA A 39 0.58 -2.71 -0.62
CA ALA A 39 0.89 -3.15 0.74
C ALA A 39 -0.23 -2.80 1.73
N ASP A 40 -0.71 -1.56 1.68
CA ASP A 40 -1.78 -1.08 2.56
C ASP A 40 -3.10 -1.82 2.29
N ASP A 41 -3.43 -2.08 1.01
CA ASP A 41 -4.61 -2.86 0.63
C ASP A 41 -4.58 -4.29 1.18
N GLU A 42 -3.45 -4.98 1.05
CA GLU A 42 -3.28 -6.35 1.58
C GLU A 42 -3.37 -6.40 3.11
N ILE A 43 -2.76 -5.41 3.79
CA ILE A 43 -2.86 -5.28 5.24
C ILE A 43 -4.31 -5.03 5.65
N MET A 44 -5.00 -4.12 4.96
CA MET A 44 -6.40 -3.79 5.24
C MET A 44 -7.32 -4.98 5.01
N GLN A 45 -7.11 -5.78 3.97
CA GLN A 45 -7.86 -7.02 3.74
C GLN A 45 -7.68 -8.01 4.90
N ALA A 46 -6.44 -8.20 5.37
CA ALA A 46 -6.17 -9.06 6.51
C ALA A 46 -6.79 -8.53 7.82
N ALA A 47 -6.74 -7.21 8.04
CA ALA A 47 -7.35 -6.57 9.20
C ALA A 47 -8.89 -6.70 9.20
N ARG A 48 -9.54 -6.54 8.05
CA ARG A 48 -11.00 -6.78 7.91
C ARG A 48 -11.37 -8.22 8.27
N ALA A 49 -10.57 -9.20 7.88
CA ALA A 49 -10.80 -10.59 8.24
C ALA A 49 -10.69 -10.83 9.76
N VAL A 50 -9.75 -10.18 10.44
CA VAL A 50 -9.65 -10.18 11.90
C VAL A 50 -10.88 -9.55 12.56
N GLY A 51 -11.34 -8.41 12.05
CA GLY A 51 -12.56 -7.75 12.53
C GLY A 51 -13.78 -8.67 12.45
N ALA A 52 -14.04 -9.24 11.27
CA ALA A 52 -15.17 -10.16 11.07
C ALA A 52 -15.12 -11.41 11.96
N LEU A 53 -13.92 -11.91 12.28
CA LEU A 53 -13.75 -13.06 13.18
C LEU A 53 -13.87 -12.67 14.66
N THR A 54 -13.53 -11.43 15.00
CA THR A 54 -13.78 -10.87 16.33
C THR A 54 -15.28 -10.79 16.60
N ASP A 55 -16.05 -10.27 15.64
CA ASP A 55 -17.52 -10.19 15.77
C ASP A 55 -18.15 -11.57 15.92
N ARG A 56 -17.68 -12.56 15.13
CA ARG A 56 -18.13 -13.96 15.26
C ARG A 56 -17.76 -14.58 16.60
N LEU A 57 -16.59 -14.25 17.16
CA LEU A 57 -16.20 -14.69 18.49
C LEU A 57 -17.13 -14.09 19.55
N LEU A 58 -17.43 -12.79 19.47
CA LEU A 58 -18.37 -12.14 20.37
C LEU A 58 -19.76 -12.80 20.28
N GLN A 59 -20.27 -13.02 19.07
CA GLN A 59 -21.54 -13.71 18.87
C GLN A 59 -21.54 -15.13 19.48
N ALA A 60 -20.46 -15.90 19.28
CA ALA A 60 -20.33 -17.24 19.84
C ALA A 60 -20.30 -17.24 21.38
N ARG A 61 -19.71 -16.21 22.00
CA ARG A 61 -19.73 -16.03 23.46
C ARG A 61 -21.14 -15.81 23.99
N TYR A 62 -21.97 -15.03 23.29
CA TYR A 62 -23.36 -14.79 23.69
C TYR A 62 -24.29 -15.97 23.39
N ALA A 63 -24.06 -16.70 22.30
CA ALA A 63 -24.85 -17.89 21.95
C ALA A 63 -24.60 -19.10 22.87
N GLY A 64 -23.53 -19.07 23.68
CA GLY A 64 -23.20 -20.14 24.63
C GLY A 64 -22.57 -21.40 24.01
N HIS A 65 -22.27 -21.39 22.70
CA HIS A 65 -21.63 -22.52 22.02
C HIS A 65 -20.69 -22.07 20.90
N GLY A 66 -19.64 -22.87 20.63
CA GLY A 66 -18.72 -22.65 19.50
C GLY A 66 -17.59 -21.64 19.73
N GLU A 67 -17.41 -21.13 20.96
CA GLU A 67 -16.37 -20.14 21.29
C GLU A 67 -14.96 -20.63 20.96
N ILE A 68 -14.63 -21.88 21.32
CA ILE A 68 -13.27 -22.44 21.12
C ILE A 68 -12.90 -22.43 19.63
N ALA A 69 -13.82 -22.87 18.77
CA ALA A 69 -13.61 -22.89 17.33
C ALA A 69 -13.48 -21.47 16.76
N ALA A 70 -14.32 -20.52 17.22
CA ALA A 70 -14.23 -19.12 16.82
C ALA A 70 -12.90 -18.47 17.26
N ARG A 71 -12.45 -18.75 18.49
CA ARG A 71 -11.18 -18.27 19.05
C ARG A 71 -9.98 -18.80 18.24
N LYS A 72 -9.99 -20.08 17.88
CA LYS A 72 -8.95 -20.67 17.02
C LYS A 72 -8.89 -20.00 15.65
N LYS A 73 -10.04 -19.74 15.02
CA LYS A 73 -10.11 -19.03 13.73
C LYS A 73 -9.57 -17.61 13.84
N LEU A 74 -9.93 -16.87 14.89
CA LEU A 74 -9.41 -15.52 15.14
C LEU A 74 -7.90 -15.52 15.34
N PHE A 75 -7.36 -16.48 16.10
CA PHE A 75 -5.91 -16.62 16.29
C PHE A 75 -5.17 -16.83 14.95
N LEU A 76 -5.67 -17.72 14.09
CA LEU A 76 -5.07 -17.94 12.76
C LEU A 76 -5.13 -16.69 11.88
N ALA A 77 -6.20 -15.92 11.94
CA ALA A 77 -6.31 -14.66 11.21
C ALA A 77 -5.32 -13.61 11.73
N ASN A 78 -5.11 -13.51 13.04
CA ASN A 78 -4.09 -12.64 13.63
C ASN A 78 -2.67 -13.04 13.21
N LEU A 79 -2.37 -14.34 13.15
CA LEU A 79 -1.08 -14.81 12.61
C LEU A 79 -0.90 -14.42 11.15
N LYS A 80 -1.96 -14.57 10.32
CA LYS A 80 -1.92 -14.16 8.92
C LYS A 80 -1.68 -12.65 8.78
N LEU A 81 -2.36 -11.82 9.58
CA LEU A 81 -2.14 -10.38 9.61
C LEU A 81 -0.70 -10.05 9.99
N ALA A 82 -0.17 -10.66 11.04
CA ALA A 82 1.22 -10.45 11.46
C ALA A 82 2.22 -10.82 10.35
N THR A 83 2.00 -11.93 9.65
CA THR A 83 2.83 -12.34 8.51
C THR A 83 2.78 -11.32 7.36
N VAL A 84 1.59 -10.83 7.00
CA VAL A 84 1.44 -9.80 5.95
C VAL A 84 2.12 -8.50 6.36
N MET A 85 1.97 -8.07 7.61
CA MET A 85 2.61 -6.86 8.11
C MET A 85 4.14 -6.99 8.15
N ARG A 86 4.69 -8.15 8.54
CA ARG A 86 6.15 -8.40 8.49
C ARG A 86 6.67 -8.39 7.06
N ARG A 87 5.95 -9.02 6.12
CA ARG A 87 6.32 -9.02 4.69
C ARG A 87 6.48 -7.60 4.13
N HIS A 88 5.65 -6.66 4.58
CA HIS A 88 5.71 -5.25 4.19
C HIS A 88 6.54 -4.37 5.12
N GLY A 89 7.25 -4.95 6.09
CA GLY A 89 8.10 -4.20 7.03
C GLY A 89 7.33 -3.29 8.01
N ARG A 90 6.02 -3.52 8.20
CA ARG A 90 5.14 -2.75 9.09
C ARG A 90 5.05 -3.29 10.51
N LEU A 91 5.62 -4.48 10.75
CA LEU A 91 5.73 -5.12 12.05
C LEU A 91 7.12 -5.73 12.16
N LYS A 92 7.86 -5.41 13.23
CA LYS A 92 9.20 -5.96 13.52
C LYS A 92 9.09 -7.15 14.45
#